data_AF-A0A6N3FMD8-F1
#
_entry.id   AF-A0A6N3FMD8-F1
#
_cell.length_a   1.000
_cell.length_b   1.000
_cell.length_c   1.000
_cell.angle_alpha   90.00
_cell.angle_beta   90.00
_cell.angle_gamma   90.00
#
_symmetry.space_group_name_H-M   'P 1'
#
loop_
_entity.id
_entity.type
_entity.pdbx_description
1 polymer ?
#
loop_
_entity_poly.entity_id
_entity_poly.type
_entity_poly.pdbx_seq_one_letter_code
_entity_poly.pdbx_strand_id
1 'polypeptide(L)'
;MAKKKVYAIKEGFDFSKNERVQNKLVDSWSECQKYIKGVKGAIYKSFEDIEEAKSFLQKGSELLRKGKDKYDENCLHVYVDGSYNSGSRKYSYGVVAVKDNVVEYIHGGSGTNEKDNNIRQIAGELKAALEGATYALNNNHNKVVIFHDYEGICHHATGFWKRKDKSSQDYYENMNALMKKGIEIQFVQVKSHEEDLFNEMADTICKNELGIPNDRILEKYLSKNLIAVKDEDIKEKLDKLVVKGQENIVIDENNINKSVEKSIKSKETKAVKEEKTEQSKKENKVKIDENQNEKDELIQKINDVLSVLEYERLEEVLKYVKRKKNQKK
;
A
#
# COMPACT_ATOMS: atom_id res chain seq x y z
N MET A 1 -8.40 -1.15 48.32
CA MET A 1 -7.14 -1.78 47.82
C MET A 1 -7.09 -1.59 46.31
N ALA A 2 -5.92 -1.25 45.74
CA ALA A 2 -5.78 -1.23 44.28
C ALA A 2 -5.84 -2.68 43.75
N LYS A 3 -6.59 -2.92 42.66
CA LYS A 3 -6.65 -4.25 42.04
C LYS A 3 -5.25 -4.67 41.55
N LYS A 4 -4.86 -5.92 41.83
CA LYS A 4 -3.62 -6.49 41.29
C LYS A 4 -3.76 -6.64 39.78
N LYS A 5 -2.85 -6.05 39.02
CA LYS A 5 -2.84 -6.14 37.55
C LYS A 5 -2.11 -7.40 37.09
N VAL A 6 -2.56 -7.96 35.97
CA VAL A 6 -1.83 -8.99 35.22
C VAL A 6 -1.26 -8.33 33.96
N TYR A 7 -0.09 -8.77 33.52
CA TYR A 7 0.58 -8.26 32.32
C TYR A 7 0.70 -9.40 31.31
N ALA A 8 0.20 -9.16 30.10
CA ALA A 8 0.25 -10.10 29.00
C ALA A 8 1.29 -9.64 27.98
N ILE A 9 2.24 -10.50 27.66
CA ILE A 9 3.32 -10.30 26.70
C ILE A 9 3.05 -11.24 25.53
N LYS A 10 2.59 -10.65 24.42
CA LYS A 10 2.26 -11.36 23.18
C LYS A 10 3.50 -11.57 22.33
N GLU A 11 4.36 -10.56 22.27
CA GLU A 11 5.72 -10.65 21.73
C GLU A 11 6.71 -9.95 22.66
N GLY A 12 7.83 -10.62 22.92
CA GLY A 12 8.96 -10.15 23.71
C GLY A 12 10.21 -11.00 23.47
N PHE A 13 11.27 -10.74 24.23
CA PHE A 13 12.53 -11.46 24.13
C PHE A 13 13.19 -11.60 25.52
N ASP A 14 13.59 -12.81 25.89
CA ASP A 14 14.38 -13.05 27.11
C ASP A 14 15.87 -13.02 26.76
N PHE A 15 16.51 -11.89 27.01
CA PHE A 15 17.94 -11.69 26.79
C PHE A 15 18.83 -12.61 27.64
N SER A 16 18.34 -13.14 28.77
CA SER A 16 19.15 -14.02 29.64
C SER A 16 19.27 -15.44 29.07
N LYS A 17 18.31 -15.86 28.25
CA LYS A 17 18.27 -17.17 27.59
C LYS A 17 18.43 -17.10 26.07
N ASN A 18 18.47 -15.89 25.51
CA ASN A 18 18.49 -15.63 24.07
C ASN A 18 17.29 -16.23 23.31
N GLU A 19 16.10 -16.23 23.94
CA GLU A 19 14.88 -16.84 23.39
C GLU A 19 13.75 -15.82 23.15
N ARG A 20 12.93 -16.06 22.13
CA ARG A 20 11.70 -15.29 21.90
C ARG A 20 10.65 -15.68 22.92
N VAL A 21 9.98 -14.68 23.49
CA VAL A 21 8.85 -14.87 24.41
C VAL A 21 7.56 -14.52 23.68
N GLN A 22 6.63 -15.47 23.63
CA GLN A 22 5.30 -15.27 23.06
C GLN A 22 4.24 -15.79 24.02
N ASN A 23 3.09 -15.13 24.03
CA ASN A 23 1.90 -15.51 24.79
C ASN A 23 2.15 -15.82 26.29
N LYS A 24 2.98 -15.00 26.94
CA LYS A 24 3.32 -15.12 28.36
C LYS A 24 2.49 -14.18 29.23
N LEU A 25 1.96 -14.70 30.34
CA LEU A 25 1.38 -13.89 31.43
C LEU A 25 2.40 -13.75 32.57
N VAL A 26 2.46 -12.57 33.17
CA VAL A 26 3.22 -12.27 34.40
C VAL A 26 2.40 -11.39 35.33
N ASP A 27 2.62 -11.49 36.64
CA ASP A 27 1.80 -10.82 37.65
C ASP A 27 2.41 -9.51 38.20
N SER A 28 3.57 -9.11 37.67
CA SER A 28 4.30 -7.92 38.09
C SER A 28 4.91 -7.14 36.91
N TRP A 29 4.96 -5.82 37.05
CA TRP A 29 5.62 -4.95 36.07
C TRP A 29 7.13 -5.24 35.96
N SER A 30 7.79 -5.53 37.08
CA SER A 30 9.22 -5.84 37.12
C SER A 30 9.56 -7.09 36.32
N GLU A 31 8.74 -8.15 36.39
CA GLU A 31 8.94 -9.32 35.52
C GLU A 31 8.62 -8.98 34.06
N CYS A 32 7.53 -8.24 33.80
CA CYS A 32 7.15 -7.83 32.45
C CYS A 32 8.29 -7.09 31.74
N GLN A 33 8.92 -6.12 32.42
CA GLN A 33 10.02 -5.32 31.88
C GLN A 33 11.21 -6.14 31.39
N LYS A 34 11.48 -7.32 31.97
CA LYS A 34 12.59 -8.20 31.53
C LYS A 34 12.44 -8.67 30.08
N TYR A 35 11.20 -8.77 29.59
CA TYR A 35 10.88 -9.33 28.28
C TYR A 35 10.59 -8.29 27.20
N ILE A 36 10.42 -7.02 27.58
CA ILE A 36 9.98 -5.94 26.67
C ILE A 36 10.99 -4.78 26.58
N LYS A 37 11.82 -4.58 27.60
CA LYS A 37 12.71 -3.41 27.66
C LYS A 37 13.84 -3.56 26.64
N GLY A 38 13.89 -2.66 25.67
CA GLY A 38 14.88 -2.71 24.58
C GLY A 38 14.53 -3.67 23.43
N VAL A 39 13.35 -4.31 23.48
CA VAL A 39 12.89 -5.23 22.43
C VAL A 39 12.07 -4.45 21.40
N LYS A 40 12.61 -4.26 20.19
CA LYS A 40 11.91 -3.58 19.09
C LYS A 40 10.69 -4.40 18.66
N GLY A 41 9.51 -3.76 18.62
CA GLY A 41 8.25 -4.42 18.25
C GLY A 41 7.66 -5.34 19.33
N ALA A 42 8.01 -5.14 20.62
CA ALA A 42 7.41 -5.91 21.71
C ALA A 42 5.93 -5.52 21.93
N ILE A 43 5.05 -6.52 21.93
CA ILE A 43 3.59 -6.35 22.03
C ILE A 43 3.15 -6.83 23.41
N TYR A 44 2.70 -5.91 24.27
CA TYR A 44 2.27 -6.22 25.64
C TYR A 44 1.17 -5.27 26.14
N LYS A 45 0.38 -5.71 27.13
CA LYS A 45 -0.66 -4.89 27.78
C LYS A 45 -0.95 -5.36 29.21
N SER A 46 -1.36 -4.44 30.08
CA SER A 46 -1.80 -4.75 31.45
C SER A 46 -3.33 -4.77 31.55
N PHE A 47 -3.86 -5.74 32.28
CA PHE A 47 -5.29 -5.96 32.49
C PHE A 47 -5.62 -6.03 33.99
N GLU A 48 -6.88 -5.75 34.34
CA GLU A 48 -7.41 -6.00 35.68
C GLU A 48 -8.05 -7.39 35.81
N ASP A 49 -8.44 -7.99 34.68
CA ASP A 49 -8.97 -9.35 34.57
C ASP A 49 -7.96 -10.26 33.87
N ILE A 50 -7.80 -11.48 34.37
CA ILE A 50 -6.93 -12.50 33.79
C ILE A 50 -7.53 -13.13 32.53
N GLU A 51 -8.86 -13.18 32.39
CA GLU A 51 -9.51 -13.72 31.19
C GLU A 51 -9.41 -12.74 30.01
N GLU A 52 -9.51 -11.42 30.25
CA GLU A 52 -9.15 -10.41 29.24
C GLU A 52 -7.68 -10.55 28.79
N ALA A 53 -6.77 -10.78 29.76
CA ALA A 53 -5.35 -10.97 29.49
C ALA A 53 -5.08 -12.21 28.62
N LYS A 54 -5.75 -13.35 28.91
CA LYS A 54 -5.69 -14.56 28.08
C LYS A 54 -6.28 -14.32 26.69
N SER A 55 -7.45 -13.67 26.59
CA SER A 55 -8.10 -13.36 25.32
C SER A 55 -7.21 -12.52 24.40
N PHE A 56 -6.50 -11.53 24.96
CA PHE A 56 -5.53 -10.72 24.23
C PHE A 56 -4.38 -11.53 23.62
N LEU A 57 -3.88 -12.55 24.34
CA LEU A 57 -2.84 -13.46 23.85
C LEU A 57 -3.35 -14.44 22.78
N GLN A 58 -4.61 -14.86 22.88
CA GLN A 58 -5.23 -15.80 21.92
C GLN A 58 -5.62 -15.15 20.59
N LYS A 59 -5.97 -13.85 20.57
CA LYS A 59 -6.21 -13.12 19.31
C LYS A 59 -4.95 -13.13 18.43
N GLY A 60 -5.10 -13.05 17.11
CA GLY A 60 -3.97 -12.76 16.21
C GLY A 60 -3.30 -11.41 16.50
N SER A 61 -2.14 -11.14 15.90
CA SER A 61 -1.65 -9.76 15.80
C SER A 61 -2.48 -9.03 14.75
N GLU A 62 -3.02 -7.86 15.08
CA GLU A 62 -3.71 -6.99 14.12
C GLU A 62 -2.70 -6.22 13.24
N LEU A 63 -1.44 -6.15 13.70
CA LEU A 63 -0.30 -5.65 12.94
C LEU A 63 0.46 -6.84 12.33
N LEU A 64 0.44 -6.92 11.01
CA LEU A 64 1.20 -7.88 10.20
C LEU A 64 2.56 -7.25 9.81
N ARG A 65 3.53 -8.05 9.35
CA ARG A 65 4.84 -7.56 8.89
C ARG A 65 5.15 -8.06 7.48
N LYS A 66 5.49 -7.15 6.56
CA LYS A 66 5.80 -7.48 5.16
C LYS A 66 6.96 -8.48 5.08
N GLY A 67 6.83 -9.49 4.23
CA GLY A 67 7.82 -10.56 4.06
C GLY A 67 7.91 -11.56 5.23
N LYS A 68 6.99 -11.52 6.20
CA LYS A 68 6.92 -12.49 7.32
C LYS A 68 5.51 -13.06 7.50
N ASP A 69 4.53 -12.17 7.61
CA ASP A 69 3.14 -12.53 7.86
C ASP A 69 2.34 -12.48 6.55
N LYS A 70 1.30 -13.31 6.45
CA LYS A 70 0.39 -13.33 5.29
C LYS A 70 -0.66 -12.24 5.41
N TYR A 71 -0.83 -11.47 4.34
CA TYR A 71 -1.93 -10.51 4.12
C TYR A 71 -2.65 -10.87 2.81
N ASP A 72 -3.77 -10.21 2.52
CA ASP A 72 -4.52 -10.44 1.28
C ASP A 72 -3.83 -9.76 0.09
N GLU A 73 -3.29 -10.53 -0.84
CA GLU A 73 -2.61 -10.03 -2.04
C GLU A 73 -3.59 -9.69 -3.18
N ASN A 74 -4.88 -10.06 -3.07
CA ASN A 74 -5.87 -9.92 -4.15
C ASN A 74 -6.84 -8.74 -3.95
N CYS A 75 -6.55 -7.83 -3.02
CA CYS A 75 -7.34 -6.62 -2.76
C CYS A 75 -6.52 -5.34 -3.02
N LEU A 76 -7.10 -4.18 -2.72
CA LEU A 76 -6.38 -2.91 -2.85
C LEU A 76 -5.26 -2.83 -1.81
N HIS A 77 -4.06 -2.49 -2.24
CA HIS A 77 -2.90 -2.21 -1.39
C HIS A 77 -2.67 -0.71 -1.35
N VAL A 78 -2.67 -0.12 -0.16
CA VAL A 78 -2.44 1.32 0.01
C VAL A 78 -1.19 1.54 0.83
N TYR A 79 -0.20 2.19 0.22
CA TYR A 79 1.04 2.60 0.86
C TYR A 79 0.87 4.02 1.37
N VAL A 80 1.24 4.23 2.64
CA VAL A 80 1.05 5.51 3.33
C VAL A 80 2.33 5.96 4.00
N ASP A 81 2.61 7.24 3.86
CA ASP A 81 3.73 7.90 4.52
C ASP A 81 3.32 9.28 5.06
N GLY A 82 4.10 9.83 5.99
CA GLY A 82 3.94 11.17 6.52
C GLY A 82 5.26 11.82 6.91
N SER A 83 5.43 13.09 6.56
CA SER A 83 6.64 13.85 6.89
C SER A 83 6.33 15.09 7.71
N TYR A 84 7.28 15.55 8.53
CA TYR A 84 7.15 16.77 9.33
C TYR A 84 8.40 17.65 9.25
N ASN A 85 8.22 18.88 8.78
CA ASN A 85 9.25 19.90 8.79
C ASN A 85 9.15 20.76 10.06
N SER A 86 10.10 20.58 10.98
CA SER A 86 10.13 21.30 12.26
C SER A 86 10.35 22.81 12.13
N GLY A 87 11.06 23.26 11.09
CA GLY A 87 11.33 24.67 10.81
C GLY A 87 10.09 25.42 10.32
N SER A 88 9.39 24.87 9.31
CA SER A 88 8.15 25.47 8.80
C SER A 88 6.91 25.12 9.62
N ARG A 89 7.03 24.16 10.54
CA ARG A 89 5.97 23.55 11.35
C ARG A 89 4.84 22.88 10.55
N LYS A 90 5.09 22.56 9.29
CA LYS A 90 4.16 21.85 8.41
C LYS A 90 4.38 20.35 8.45
N TYR A 91 3.29 19.59 8.36
CA TYR A 91 3.32 18.18 8.00
C TYR A 91 2.89 18.01 6.54
N SER A 92 3.28 16.89 5.93
CA SER A 92 2.70 16.37 4.70
C SER A 92 2.31 14.90 4.85
N TYR A 93 1.54 14.42 3.90
CA TYR A 93 1.08 13.04 3.82
C TYR A 93 1.10 12.59 2.36
N GLY A 94 1.35 11.30 2.15
CA GLY A 94 1.45 10.67 0.84
C GLY A 94 0.67 9.36 0.83
N VAL A 95 -0.13 9.16 -0.21
CA VAL A 95 -0.99 7.98 -0.39
C VAL A 95 -0.77 7.44 -1.79
N VAL A 96 -0.47 6.14 -1.90
CA VAL A 96 -0.35 5.41 -3.16
C VAL A 96 -1.22 4.16 -3.06
N ALA A 97 -2.31 4.12 -3.82
CA ALA A 97 -3.17 2.95 -3.92
C ALA A 97 -2.82 2.14 -5.18
N VAL A 98 -2.59 0.85 -4.99
CA VAL A 98 -2.09 -0.10 -5.99
C VAL A 98 -2.96 -1.35 -5.97
N LYS A 99 -3.28 -1.87 -7.15
CA LYS A 99 -3.94 -3.16 -7.30
C LYS A 99 -3.35 -3.88 -8.51
N ASP A 100 -3.08 -5.18 -8.38
CA ASP A 100 -2.52 -6.00 -9.47
C ASP A 100 -1.22 -5.39 -10.08
N ASN A 101 -0.42 -4.70 -9.23
CA ASN A 101 0.76 -3.87 -9.58
C ASN A 101 0.50 -2.63 -10.45
N VAL A 102 -0.76 -2.25 -10.67
CA VAL A 102 -1.18 -0.99 -11.30
C VAL A 102 -1.48 0.05 -10.24
N VAL A 103 -0.92 1.25 -10.38
CA VAL A 103 -1.24 2.39 -9.50
C VAL A 103 -2.62 2.93 -9.87
N GLU A 104 -3.61 2.74 -8.99
CA GLU A 104 -5.01 3.12 -9.20
C GLU A 104 -5.36 4.51 -8.65
N TYR A 105 -4.52 5.06 -7.75
CA TYR A 105 -4.66 6.42 -7.21
C TYR A 105 -3.38 6.88 -6.51
N ILE A 106 -3.04 8.15 -6.68
CA ILE A 106 -2.09 8.86 -5.83
C ILE A 106 -2.66 10.19 -5.34
N HIS A 107 -2.31 10.55 -4.11
CA HIS A 107 -2.66 11.83 -3.51
C HIS A 107 -1.62 12.24 -2.47
N GLY A 108 -1.30 13.53 -2.47
CA GLY A 108 -0.49 14.18 -1.45
C GLY A 108 -1.13 15.47 -1.00
N GLY A 109 -0.73 15.92 0.18
CA GLY A 109 -1.05 17.26 0.64
C GLY A 109 -0.22 17.66 1.85
N SER A 110 -0.27 18.94 2.20
CA SER A 110 0.36 19.48 3.40
C SER A 110 -0.62 20.20 4.32
N GLY A 111 -0.21 20.40 5.57
CA GLY A 111 -1.01 21.10 6.59
C GLY A 111 -0.14 21.65 7.72
N THR A 112 -0.74 22.50 8.57
CA THR A 112 -0.10 23.06 9.76
C THR A 112 -0.74 22.49 11.02
N ASN A 113 0.06 22.10 12.01
CA ASN A 113 -0.46 21.70 13.32
C ASN A 113 -0.42 22.87 14.31
N GLU A 114 -1.54 23.09 15.00
CA GLU A 114 -1.59 24.06 16.09
C GLU A 114 -0.94 23.51 17.36
N LYS A 115 0.13 24.19 17.78
CA LYS A 115 0.74 24.24 19.13
C LYS A 115 1.24 22.93 19.77
N ASP A 116 0.52 21.82 19.76
CA ASP A 116 0.95 20.58 20.45
C ASP A 116 2.14 19.89 19.77
N ASN A 117 3.12 19.45 20.56
CA ASN A 117 4.43 19.03 20.03
C ASN A 117 4.50 17.58 19.54
N ASN A 118 3.83 16.63 20.20
CA ASN A 118 3.97 15.20 19.86
C ASN A 118 3.12 14.77 18.65
N ILE A 119 1.99 15.45 18.40
CA ILE A 119 1.06 15.14 17.29
C ILE A 119 1.70 15.46 15.93
N ARG A 120 2.64 16.42 15.89
CA ARG A 120 3.31 16.93 14.69
C ARG A 120 3.95 15.86 13.82
N GLN A 121 4.60 14.88 14.43
CA GLN A 121 5.38 13.89 13.69
C GLN A 121 4.47 12.82 13.03
N ILE A 122 3.33 12.50 13.64
CA ILE A 122 2.43 11.41 13.19
C ILE A 122 1.17 11.90 12.46
N ALA A 123 0.89 13.21 12.46
CA ALA A 123 -0.33 13.74 11.85
C ALA A 123 -0.43 13.48 10.34
N GLY A 124 0.70 13.47 9.63
CA GLY A 124 0.78 13.10 8.23
C GLY A 124 0.40 11.63 8.01
N GLU A 125 1.07 10.73 8.73
CA GLU A 125 0.86 9.27 8.69
C GLU A 125 -0.60 8.88 8.97
N LEU A 126 -1.19 9.44 10.05
CA LEU A 126 -2.59 9.18 10.41
C LEU A 126 -3.56 9.71 9.34
N LYS A 127 -3.26 10.86 8.73
CA LYS A 127 -4.08 11.42 7.64
C LYS A 127 -3.98 10.58 6.37
N ALA A 128 -2.79 10.13 5.99
CA ALA A 128 -2.58 9.24 4.85
C ALA A 128 -3.36 7.92 5.00
N ALA A 129 -3.27 7.28 6.18
CA ALA A 129 -4.01 6.05 6.47
C ALA A 129 -5.55 6.23 6.38
N LEU A 130 -6.07 7.35 6.88
CA LEU A 130 -7.50 7.66 6.81
C LEU A 130 -7.96 7.96 5.37
N GLU A 131 -7.17 8.73 4.62
CA GLU A 131 -7.42 9.05 3.21
C GLU A 131 -7.42 7.76 2.36
N GLY A 132 -6.44 6.88 2.57
CA GLY A 132 -6.34 5.58 1.91
C GLY A 132 -7.55 4.67 2.14
N ALA A 133 -7.98 4.52 3.40
CA ALA A 133 -9.17 3.76 3.75
C ALA A 133 -10.47 4.40 3.19
N THR A 134 -10.53 5.73 3.14
CA THR A 134 -11.66 6.49 2.56
C THR A 134 -11.73 6.30 1.05
N TYR A 135 -10.60 6.38 0.35
CA TYR A 135 -10.49 6.11 -1.08
C TYR A 135 -10.96 4.68 -1.39
N ALA A 136 -10.48 3.68 -0.65
CA ALA A 136 -10.84 2.29 -0.84
C ALA A 136 -12.36 2.07 -0.73
N LEU A 137 -12.99 2.58 0.35
CA LEU A 137 -14.43 2.48 0.56
C LEU A 137 -15.23 3.18 -0.56
N ASN A 138 -14.82 4.39 -0.96
CA ASN A 138 -15.50 5.19 -1.99
C ASN A 138 -15.37 4.59 -3.41
N ASN A 139 -14.38 3.73 -3.65
CA ASN A 139 -14.16 3.05 -4.93
C ASN A 139 -14.64 1.58 -4.90
N ASN A 140 -15.54 1.25 -3.97
CA ASN A 140 -16.17 -0.07 -3.80
C ASN A 140 -15.21 -1.21 -3.45
N HIS A 141 -14.07 -0.92 -2.82
CA HIS A 141 -13.24 -1.96 -2.21
C HIS A 141 -13.76 -2.26 -0.80
N ASN A 142 -14.26 -3.48 -0.61
CA ASN A 142 -14.69 -4.00 0.70
C ASN A 142 -13.51 -4.46 1.58
N LYS A 143 -12.30 -4.53 1.03
CA LYS A 143 -11.06 -4.84 1.76
C LYS A 143 -9.90 -4.00 1.24
N VAL A 144 -9.04 -3.55 2.16
CA VAL A 144 -7.78 -2.87 1.89
C VAL A 144 -6.66 -3.37 2.81
N VAL A 145 -5.44 -3.48 2.27
CA VAL A 145 -4.21 -3.63 3.06
C VAL A 145 -3.51 -2.28 3.11
N ILE A 146 -3.27 -1.73 4.30
CA ILE A 146 -2.52 -0.49 4.51
C ILE A 146 -1.08 -0.84 4.91
N PHE A 147 -0.13 -0.46 4.05
CA PHE A 147 1.31 -0.59 4.27
C PHE A 147 1.86 0.71 4.87
N HIS A 148 2.56 0.59 6.00
CA HIS A 148 3.07 1.73 6.77
C HIS A 148 4.31 1.33 7.58
N ASP A 149 5.17 2.26 7.99
CA ASP A 149 6.32 1.95 8.86
C ASP A 149 6.05 2.26 10.36
N TYR A 150 5.19 3.23 10.66
CA TYR A 150 4.79 3.59 12.02
C TYR A 150 3.69 2.70 12.63
N GLU A 151 4.02 1.92 13.67
CA GLU A 151 3.12 0.98 14.36
C GLU A 151 1.83 1.63 14.92
N GLY A 152 1.85 2.95 15.19
CA GLY A 152 0.70 3.65 15.75
C GLY A 152 -0.48 3.79 14.79
N ILE A 153 -0.29 3.69 13.46
CA ILE A 153 -1.39 3.63 12.49
C ILE A 153 -2.34 2.46 12.84
N CYS A 154 -1.81 1.24 12.91
CA CYS A 154 -2.57 0.06 13.36
C CYS A 154 -3.10 0.25 14.79
N HIS A 155 -2.19 0.54 15.73
CA HIS A 155 -2.52 0.45 17.15
C HIS A 155 -3.46 1.54 17.66
N HIS A 156 -3.54 2.69 16.99
CA HIS A 156 -4.58 3.67 17.24
C HIS A 156 -5.90 3.26 16.60
N ALA A 157 -5.91 2.79 15.34
CA ALA A 157 -7.14 2.37 14.63
C ALA A 157 -7.88 1.22 15.33
N THR A 158 -7.16 0.20 15.82
CA THR A 158 -7.77 -0.94 16.54
C THR A 158 -8.05 -0.66 18.02
N GLY A 159 -7.62 0.49 18.53
CA GLY A 159 -7.76 0.84 19.94
C GLY A 159 -6.81 0.07 20.88
N PHE A 160 -5.81 -0.65 20.36
CA PHE A 160 -4.80 -1.33 21.17
C PHE A 160 -4.05 -0.35 22.08
N TRP A 161 -3.51 0.74 21.50
CA TRP A 161 -2.84 1.82 22.22
C TRP A 161 -3.83 2.86 22.73
N LYS A 162 -3.70 3.26 24.01
CA LYS A 162 -4.56 4.26 24.64
C LYS A 162 -4.36 5.63 23.98
N ARG A 163 -5.36 6.06 23.21
CA ARG A 163 -5.52 7.41 22.67
C ARG A 163 -5.62 8.40 23.84
N LYS A 164 -4.77 9.43 23.86
CA LYS A 164 -4.68 10.41 24.95
C LYS A 164 -5.04 11.82 24.49
N ASP A 165 -4.66 12.13 23.27
CA ASP A 165 -4.87 13.39 22.57
C ASP A 165 -6.06 13.33 21.61
N LYS A 166 -6.49 14.48 21.11
CA LYS A 166 -7.63 14.59 20.20
C LYS A 166 -7.35 13.97 18.82
N SER A 167 -6.14 14.06 18.29
CA SER A 167 -5.82 13.53 16.95
C SER A 167 -5.91 12.00 16.89
N SER A 168 -5.39 11.29 17.90
CA SER A 168 -5.51 9.83 17.97
C SER A 168 -6.93 9.36 18.29
N GLN A 169 -7.74 10.17 18.99
CA GLN A 169 -9.18 9.94 19.17
C GLN A 169 -9.94 10.08 17.85
N ASP A 170 -9.75 11.20 17.14
CA ASP A 170 -10.40 11.47 15.85
C ASP A 170 -10.03 10.43 14.80
N TYR A 171 -8.75 10.04 14.75
CA TYR A 171 -8.30 8.97 13.86
C TYR A 171 -8.99 7.64 14.16
N TYR A 172 -9.06 7.24 15.44
CA TYR A 172 -9.78 6.03 15.86
C TYR A 172 -11.27 6.10 15.48
N GLU A 173 -11.94 7.20 15.78
CA GLU A 173 -13.37 7.40 15.50
C GLU A 173 -13.67 7.33 13.99
N ASN A 174 -12.87 8.00 13.16
CA ASN A 174 -13.04 8.00 11.71
C ASN A 174 -12.73 6.64 11.09
N MET A 175 -11.62 5.98 11.46
CA MET A 175 -11.30 4.63 10.98
C MET A 175 -12.39 3.62 11.36
N ASN A 176 -12.92 3.70 12.58
CA ASN A 176 -14.02 2.83 13.02
C ASN A 176 -15.36 3.17 12.34
N ALA A 177 -15.58 4.44 11.96
CA ALA A 177 -16.73 4.82 11.14
C ALA A 177 -16.64 4.25 9.72
N LEU A 178 -15.44 4.18 9.13
CA LEU A 178 -15.22 3.48 7.85
C LEU A 178 -15.45 1.97 7.99
N MET A 179 -14.82 1.31 8.96
CA MET A 179 -15.00 -0.14 9.18
C MET A 179 -16.47 -0.52 9.42
N LYS A 180 -17.24 0.30 10.13
CA LYS A 180 -18.70 0.12 10.31
C LYS A 180 -19.52 0.26 9.02
N LYS A 181 -19.00 0.94 7.99
CA LYS A 181 -19.61 1.00 6.64
C LYS A 181 -19.28 -0.23 5.78
N GLY A 182 -18.45 -1.16 6.27
CA GLY A 182 -18.22 -2.47 5.66
C GLY A 182 -16.86 -2.67 4.98
N ILE A 183 -15.88 -1.79 5.19
CA ILE A 183 -14.50 -2.03 4.74
C ILE A 183 -13.70 -2.81 5.80
N GLU A 184 -13.12 -3.95 5.39
CA GLU A 184 -12.10 -4.68 6.14
C GLU A 184 -10.73 -4.03 5.92
N ILE A 185 -9.98 -3.79 7.00
CA ILE A 185 -8.67 -3.12 6.94
C ILE A 185 -7.63 -4.04 7.59
N GLN A 186 -6.63 -4.44 6.81
CA GLN A 186 -5.43 -5.11 7.31
C GLN A 186 -4.27 -4.11 7.39
N PHE A 187 -3.49 -4.15 8.47
CA PHE A 187 -2.33 -3.27 8.65
C PHE A 187 -1.04 -4.08 8.52
N VAL A 188 -0.17 -3.68 7.59
CA VAL A 188 1.11 -4.34 7.33
C VAL A 188 2.26 -3.37 7.56
N GLN A 189 3.08 -3.66 8.56
CA GLN A 189 4.32 -2.96 8.81
C GLN A 189 5.31 -3.26 7.67
N VAL A 190 5.73 -2.22 6.95
CA VAL A 190 6.97 -2.21 6.18
C VAL A 190 8.11 -1.71 7.06
N LYS A 191 9.35 -2.05 6.73
CA LYS A 191 10.49 -1.38 7.36
C LYS A 191 10.81 -0.13 6.56
N SER A 192 10.92 0.98 7.24
CA SER A 192 11.43 2.24 6.68
C SER A 192 12.74 1.97 5.90
N HIS A 193 12.78 2.44 4.65
CA HIS A 193 13.92 2.39 3.72
C HIS A 193 14.41 0.99 3.22
N GLU A 194 13.59 -0.07 3.22
CA GLU A 194 13.95 -1.36 2.56
C GLU A 194 13.63 -1.41 1.04
N GLU A 195 13.83 -0.31 0.30
CA GLU A 195 13.63 -0.19 -1.16
C GLU A 195 12.24 -0.68 -1.68
N ASP A 196 11.17 -0.54 -0.88
CA ASP A 196 9.80 -0.86 -1.30
C ASP A 196 9.25 0.26 -2.22
N LEU A 197 9.17 -0.02 -3.52
CA LEU A 197 8.79 0.96 -4.56
C LEU A 197 7.61 1.87 -4.17
N PHE A 198 6.52 1.31 -3.65
CA PHE A 198 5.30 2.07 -3.43
C PHE A 198 5.36 2.84 -2.10
N ASN A 199 6.14 2.37 -1.13
CA ASN A 199 6.50 3.15 0.05
C ASN A 199 7.40 4.34 -0.33
N GLU A 200 8.43 4.12 -1.14
CA GLU A 200 9.32 5.19 -1.63
C GLU A 200 8.58 6.19 -2.54
N MET A 201 7.51 5.75 -3.23
CA MET A 201 6.59 6.64 -3.95
C MET A 201 5.73 7.49 -3.00
N ALA A 202 5.27 6.94 -1.87
CA ALA A 202 4.56 7.69 -0.84
C ALA A 202 5.47 8.74 -0.17
N ASP A 203 6.71 8.37 0.20
CA ASP A 203 7.73 9.30 0.72
C ASP A 203 8.09 10.39 -0.31
N THR A 204 8.20 10.03 -1.60
CA THR A 204 8.39 11.00 -2.69
C THR A 204 7.29 12.06 -2.71
N ILE A 205 6.02 11.65 -2.55
CA ILE A 205 4.87 12.56 -2.45
C ILE A 205 5.01 13.46 -1.21
N CYS A 206 5.30 12.89 -0.04
CA CYS A 206 5.49 13.63 1.21
C CYS A 206 6.59 14.71 1.11
N LYS A 207 7.76 14.34 0.56
CA LYS A 207 8.91 15.25 0.41
C LYS A 207 8.59 16.38 -0.58
N ASN A 208 7.92 16.07 -1.70
CA ASN A 208 7.49 17.07 -2.68
C ASN A 208 6.57 18.13 -2.05
N GLU A 209 5.55 17.71 -1.29
CA GLU A 209 4.59 18.60 -0.60
C GLU A 209 5.23 19.56 0.42
N LEU A 210 6.41 19.24 0.94
CA LEU A 210 7.17 20.11 1.86
C LEU A 210 8.34 20.83 1.19
N GLY A 211 8.60 20.62 -0.11
CA GLY A 211 9.77 21.12 -0.80
C GLY A 211 11.10 20.55 -0.25
N ILE A 212 11.07 19.34 0.30
CA ILE A 212 12.24 18.65 0.84
C ILE A 212 12.94 17.90 -0.31
N PRO A 213 14.28 17.90 -0.39
CA PRO A 213 15.01 17.11 -1.39
C PRO A 213 14.66 15.62 -1.29
N ASN A 214 14.36 15.00 -2.43
CA ASN A 214 14.17 13.56 -2.56
C ASN A 214 15.49 12.86 -2.95
N ASP A 215 15.72 11.67 -2.41
CA ASP A 215 16.85 10.77 -2.65
C ASP A 215 16.83 10.13 -4.05
N ARG A 216 15.78 10.40 -4.84
CA ARG A 216 15.57 9.99 -6.23
C ARG A 216 15.51 8.48 -6.45
N ILE A 217 14.98 7.77 -5.46
CA ILE A 217 14.83 6.30 -5.48
C ILE A 217 13.80 5.88 -6.53
N LEU A 218 12.72 6.65 -6.70
CA LEU A 218 11.70 6.43 -7.74
C LEU A 218 12.30 6.55 -9.15
N GLU A 219 13.12 7.56 -9.43
CA GLU A 219 13.79 7.70 -10.74
C GLU A 219 14.90 6.66 -10.96
N LYS A 220 15.55 6.19 -9.89
CA LYS A 220 16.49 5.05 -9.93
C LYS A 220 15.74 3.77 -10.33
N TYR A 221 14.51 3.57 -9.85
CA TYR A 221 13.65 2.45 -10.25
C TYR A 221 13.19 2.57 -11.70
N LEU A 222 12.62 3.72 -12.09
CA LEU A 222 12.13 4.00 -13.46
C LEU A 222 13.22 3.83 -14.52
N SER A 223 14.50 4.12 -14.21
CA SER A 223 15.63 3.91 -15.13
C SER A 223 15.88 2.45 -15.56
N LYS A 224 15.15 1.48 -14.99
CA LYS A 224 15.32 0.04 -15.24
C LYS A 224 14.01 -0.72 -15.43
N ASN A 225 12.88 -0.16 -14.97
CA ASN A 225 11.61 -0.84 -14.83
C ASN A 225 10.46 0.09 -15.25
N LEU A 226 9.34 -0.48 -15.68
CA LEU A 226 8.12 0.25 -15.94
C LEU A 226 7.29 0.39 -14.66
N ILE A 227 6.48 1.45 -14.56
CA ILE A 227 5.41 1.59 -13.58
C ILE A 227 4.09 1.69 -14.34
N ALA A 228 3.17 0.77 -14.06
CA ALA A 228 1.84 0.75 -14.64
C ALA A 228 0.89 1.65 -13.84
N VAL A 229 0.08 2.46 -14.53
CA VAL A 229 -0.92 3.35 -13.93
C VAL A 229 -2.29 3.13 -14.57
N LYS A 230 -3.36 3.38 -13.83
CA LYS A 230 -4.73 3.09 -14.28
C LYS A 230 -5.25 4.06 -15.35
N ASP A 231 -4.81 5.32 -15.33
CA ASP A 231 -5.28 6.38 -16.23
C ASP A 231 -4.24 7.51 -16.44
N GLU A 232 -4.50 8.41 -17.38
CA GLU A 232 -3.65 9.56 -17.71
C GLU A 232 -3.60 10.59 -16.55
N ASP A 233 -4.67 10.75 -15.76
CA ASP A 233 -4.70 11.65 -14.61
C ASP A 233 -3.65 11.25 -13.53
N ILE A 234 -3.46 9.95 -13.32
CA ILE A 234 -2.43 9.40 -12.43
C ILE A 234 -1.05 9.53 -13.07
N LYS A 235 -0.92 9.29 -14.38
CA LYS A 235 0.33 9.50 -15.12
C LYS A 235 0.82 10.94 -14.98
N GLU A 236 -0.02 11.91 -15.30
CA GLU A 236 0.29 13.34 -15.19
C GLU A 236 0.74 13.75 -13.78
N LYS A 237 0.15 13.15 -12.73
CA LYS A 237 0.53 13.42 -11.35
C LYS A 237 1.91 12.82 -11.02
N LEU A 238 2.20 11.60 -11.47
CA LEU A 238 3.51 10.97 -11.27
C LEU A 238 4.61 11.65 -12.08
N ASP A 239 4.34 12.06 -13.32
CA ASP A 239 5.28 12.79 -14.18
C ASP A 239 5.76 14.11 -13.55
N LYS A 240 4.89 14.77 -12.76
CA LYS A 240 5.22 15.99 -12.00
C LYS A 240 6.07 15.74 -10.75
N LEU A 241 6.15 14.49 -10.27
CA LEU A 241 6.92 14.10 -9.08
C LEU A 241 8.34 13.61 -9.40
N VAL A 242 8.65 13.34 -10.68
CA VAL A 242 9.96 12.83 -11.12
C VAL A 242 10.63 13.78 -12.10
N VAL A 243 11.96 13.86 -12.07
CA VAL A 243 12.73 14.70 -13.02
C VAL A 243 13.19 13.95 -14.27
N LYS A 244 13.12 12.61 -14.27
CA LYS A 244 13.55 11.74 -15.37
C LYS A 244 12.85 10.37 -15.29
N GLY A 245 12.74 9.67 -16.42
CA GLY A 245 12.17 8.32 -16.47
C GLY A 245 10.65 8.30 -16.69
N GLN A 246 10.03 9.44 -17.00
CA GLN A 246 8.60 9.59 -17.33
C GLN A 246 8.18 8.66 -18.48
N GLU A 247 9.09 8.37 -19.41
CA GLU A 247 8.85 7.43 -20.52
C GLU A 247 8.59 5.98 -20.06
N ASN A 248 8.91 5.65 -18.81
CA ASN A 248 8.67 4.35 -18.19
C ASN A 248 7.40 4.32 -17.33
N ILE A 249 6.64 5.42 -17.25
CA ILE A 249 5.31 5.48 -16.65
C ILE A 249 4.29 5.22 -17.76
N VAL A 250 3.63 4.07 -17.70
CA VAL A 250 2.77 3.53 -18.77
C VAL A 250 1.36 3.29 -18.26
N ILE A 251 0.35 3.57 -19.09
CA ILE A 251 -1.04 3.26 -18.75
C ILE A 251 -1.26 1.76 -18.96
N ASP A 252 -1.94 1.10 -18.02
CA ASP A 252 -2.35 -0.29 -18.16
C ASP A 252 -3.48 -0.42 -19.20
N GLU A 253 -3.12 -0.82 -20.41
CA GLU A 253 -4.07 -0.98 -21.52
C GLU A 253 -5.15 -2.06 -21.24
N ASN A 254 -4.91 -2.99 -20.30
CA ASN A 254 -5.90 -3.97 -19.88
C ASN A 254 -7.11 -3.32 -19.16
N ASN A 255 -6.91 -2.17 -18.51
CA ASN A 255 -7.98 -1.38 -17.90
C ASN A 255 -8.78 -0.56 -18.91
N ILE A 256 -8.20 -0.22 -20.08
CA ILE A 256 -8.93 0.44 -21.18
C ILE A 256 -10.03 -0.49 -21.69
N ASN A 257 -9.72 -1.76 -21.95
CA ASN A 257 -10.72 -2.73 -22.40
C ASN A 257 -11.83 -2.98 -21.35
N LYS A 258 -11.49 -3.12 -20.06
CA LYS A 258 -12.51 -3.29 -18.99
C LYS A 258 -13.40 -2.05 -18.80
N SER A 259 -12.86 -0.84 -18.91
CA SER A 259 -13.64 0.40 -18.78
C SER A 259 -14.52 0.67 -20.01
N VAL A 260 -14.04 0.33 -21.21
CA VAL A 260 -14.83 0.30 -22.44
C VAL A 260 -15.97 -0.72 -22.34
N GLU A 261 -15.71 -1.98 -21.93
CA GLU A 261 -16.78 -2.97 -21.72
C GLU A 261 -17.83 -2.53 -20.68
N LYS A 262 -17.40 -1.91 -19.57
CA LYS A 262 -18.29 -1.45 -18.50
C LYS A 262 -19.13 -0.24 -18.92
N SER A 263 -18.61 0.58 -19.84
CA SER A 263 -19.34 1.70 -20.44
C SER A 263 -20.15 1.33 -21.69
N ILE A 264 -19.88 0.18 -22.32
CA ILE A 264 -20.76 -0.45 -23.31
C ILE A 264 -21.95 -1.09 -22.60
N LYS A 265 -21.74 -1.93 -21.57
CA LYS A 265 -22.82 -2.59 -20.80
C LYS A 265 -23.81 -1.61 -20.16
N SER A 266 -23.39 -0.40 -19.82
CA SER A 266 -24.29 0.65 -19.31
C SER A 266 -25.01 1.45 -20.41
N LYS A 267 -24.52 1.41 -21.65
CA LYS A 267 -25.15 2.03 -22.83
C LYS A 267 -26.09 1.08 -23.56
N GLU A 268 -25.86 -0.24 -23.53
CA GLU A 268 -26.70 -1.25 -24.18
C GLU A 268 -28.16 -1.31 -23.67
N THR A 269 -28.47 -0.64 -22.55
CA THR A 269 -29.86 -0.47 -22.07
C THR A 269 -30.56 0.81 -22.57
N LYS A 270 -29.91 1.67 -23.38
CA LYS A 270 -30.55 2.88 -23.93
C LYS A 270 -30.12 3.21 -25.38
N ALA A 271 -31.15 3.22 -26.24
CA ALA A 271 -31.23 3.79 -27.59
C ALA A 271 -30.71 2.94 -28.77
N VAL A 272 -31.68 2.49 -29.57
CA VAL A 272 -31.56 2.08 -30.97
C VAL A 272 -31.86 3.30 -31.86
N LYS A 273 -31.27 3.38 -33.06
CA LYS A 273 -31.26 4.48 -34.06
C LYS A 273 -30.21 5.57 -33.76
N GLU A 274 -29.49 6.13 -34.74
CA GLU A 274 -29.59 6.07 -36.21
C GLU A 274 -28.19 6.15 -36.88
N GLU A 275 -28.10 6.11 -38.22
CA GLU A 275 -26.93 5.65 -38.98
C GLU A 275 -26.32 6.72 -39.93
N LYS A 276 -25.03 6.55 -40.33
CA LYS A 276 -24.27 7.27 -41.40
C LYS A 276 -23.85 8.72 -41.07
N THR A 277 -22.70 9.25 -41.51
CA THR A 277 -21.57 8.74 -42.34
C THR A 277 -20.21 9.24 -41.72
N GLU A 278 -19.00 9.29 -42.33
CA GLU A 278 -18.54 9.21 -43.73
C GLU A 278 -17.12 8.58 -43.90
N GLN A 279 -16.76 8.34 -45.17
CA GLN A 279 -15.54 7.73 -45.68
C GLN A 279 -14.46 8.76 -46.05
N SER A 280 -13.45 8.97 -45.21
CA SER A 280 -12.25 9.77 -45.58
C SER A 280 -10.97 9.46 -44.79
N LYS A 281 -10.76 8.20 -44.34
CA LYS A 281 -9.52 7.77 -43.63
C LYS A 281 -8.97 6.39 -44.02
N LYS A 282 -9.34 5.84 -45.18
CA LYS A 282 -9.16 4.39 -45.46
C LYS A 282 -7.79 3.91 -45.95
N GLU A 283 -6.84 4.77 -46.32
CA GLU A 283 -5.58 4.31 -46.94
C GLU A 283 -4.34 4.33 -46.02
N ASN A 284 -4.34 5.12 -44.94
CA ASN A 284 -3.29 5.04 -43.92
C ASN A 284 -3.62 4.10 -42.75
N LYS A 285 -4.88 3.64 -42.64
CA LYS A 285 -5.28 2.73 -41.56
C LYS A 285 -4.86 1.28 -41.80
N VAL A 286 -4.97 0.81 -43.06
CA VAL A 286 -4.71 -0.59 -43.45
C VAL A 286 -3.28 -1.03 -43.10
N LYS A 287 -2.25 -0.22 -43.40
CA LYS A 287 -0.85 -0.54 -43.11
C LYS A 287 -0.46 -0.54 -41.63
N ILE A 288 -1.29 0.08 -40.77
CA ILE A 288 -1.11 0.09 -39.32
C ILE A 288 -1.85 -1.11 -38.71
N ASP A 289 -3.10 -1.33 -39.14
CA ASP A 289 -3.93 -2.46 -38.69
C ASP A 289 -3.28 -3.82 -39.09
N GLU A 290 -2.64 -3.95 -40.26
CA GLU A 290 -1.91 -5.16 -40.68
C GLU A 290 -0.69 -5.46 -39.77
N ASN A 291 0.13 -4.45 -39.47
CA ASN A 291 1.32 -4.59 -38.62
C ASN A 291 0.98 -4.88 -37.15
N GLN A 292 -0.19 -4.46 -36.69
CA GLN A 292 -0.69 -4.73 -35.35
C GLN A 292 -1.23 -6.16 -35.27
N ASN A 293 -2.04 -6.59 -36.23
CA ASN A 293 -2.55 -7.96 -36.31
C ASN A 293 -1.43 -9.02 -36.34
N GLU A 294 -0.35 -8.80 -37.10
CA GLU A 294 0.80 -9.73 -37.11
C GLU A 294 1.49 -9.86 -35.73
N LYS A 295 1.55 -8.77 -34.95
CA LYS A 295 2.10 -8.82 -33.58
C LYS A 295 1.15 -9.51 -32.62
N ASP A 296 -0.13 -9.22 -32.68
CA ASP A 296 -1.13 -9.79 -31.78
C ASP A 296 -1.28 -11.30 -32.04
N GLU A 297 -1.23 -11.74 -33.30
CA GLU A 297 -1.21 -13.16 -33.67
C GLU A 297 0.08 -13.86 -33.20
N LEU A 298 1.23 -13.18 -33.22
CA LEU A 298 2.50 -13.69 -32.69
C LEU A 298 2.48 -13.80 -31.16
N ILE A 299 1.92 -12.80 -30.46
CA ILE A 299 1.74 -12.80 -29.00
C ILE A 299 0.81 -13.95 -28.59
N GLN A 300 -0.30 -14.15 -29.31
CA GLN A 300 -1.20 -15.27 -29.03
C GLN A 300 -0.50 -16.62 -29.20
N LYS A 301 0.22 -16.83 -30.31
CA LYS A 301 1.01 -18.06 -30.54
C LYS A 301 2.07 -18.30 -29.44
N ILE A 302 2.67 -17.24 -28.89
CA ILE A 302 3.59 -17.33 -27.75
C ILE A 302 2.82 -17.74 -26.47
N ASN A 303 1.71 -17.09 -26.16
CA ASN A 303 0.90 -17.38 -24.98
C ASN A 303 0.35 -18.82 -25.00
N ASP A 304 -0.14 -19.29 -26.16
CA ASP A 304 -0.61 -20.65 -26.35
C ASP A 304 0.50 -21.65 -26.01
N VAL A 305 1.72 -21.47 -26.55
CA VAL A 305 2.88 -22.33 -26.25
C VAL A 305 3.28 -22.27 -24.78
N LEU A 306 3.30 -21.09 -24.16
CA LEU A 306 3.65 -20.94 -22.74
C LEU A 306 2.60 -21.59 -21.81
N SER A 307 1.33 -21.62 -22.21
CA SER A 307 0.24 -22.18 -21.40
C SER A 307 0.32 -23.70 -21.20
N VAL A 308 1.02 -24.42 -22.10
CA VAL A 308 1.19 -25.89 -22.06
C VAL A 308 2.54 -26.33 -21.46
N LEU A 309 3.37 -25.39 -21.00
CA LEU A 309 4.68 -25.70 -20.42
C LEU A 309 4.61 -25.82 -18.90
N GLU A 310 5.25 -26.88 -18.37
CA GLU A 310 5.46 -27.07 -16.94
C GLU A 310 6.35 -25.95 -16.36
N TYR A 311 6.12 -25.60 -15.08
CA TYR A 311 6.74 -24.45 -14.42
C TYR A 311 8.28 -24.43 -14.50
N GLU A 312 8.92 -25.60 -14.39
CA GLU A 312 10.37 -25.74 -14.48
C GLU A 312 10.90 -25.36 -15.89
N ARG A 313 10.15 -25.68 -16.95
CA ARG A 313 10.47 -25.29 -18.34
C ARG A 313 10.24 -23.80 -18.59
N LEU A 314 9.24 -23.19 -17.95
CA LEU A 314 9.01 -21.74 -18.01
C LEU A 314 10.22 -20.97 -17.45
N GLU A 315 10.83 -21.44 -16.36
CA GLU A 315 12.09 -20.86 -15.85
C GLU A 315 13.24 -20.97 -16.87
N GLU A 316 13.40 -22.10 -17.55
CA GLU A 316 14.46 -22.28 -18.56
C GLU A 316 14.28 -21.35 -19.75
N VAL A 317 13.05 -21.17 -20.24
CA VAL A 317 12.71 -20.21 -21.29
C VAL A 317 13.08 -18.78 -20.86
N LEU A 318 12.73 -18.37 -19.65
CA LEU A 318 13.08 -17.05 -19.11
C LEU A 318 14.59 -16.86 -18.95
N LYS A 319 15.33 -17.90 -18.52
CA LYS A 319 16.80 -17.91 -18.44
C LYS A 319 17.43 -17.80 -19.83
N TYR A 320 16.89 -18.50 -20.84
CA TYR A 320 17.34 -18.44 -22.23
C TYR A 320 17.11 -17.07 -22.87
N VAL A 321 15.92 -16.47 -22.70
CA VAL A 321 15.61 -15.11 -23.19
C VAL A 321 16.54 -14.07 -22.57
N LYS A 322 16.80 -14.15 -21.25
CA LYS A 322 17.79 -13.28 -20.58
C LYS A 322 19.20 -13.45 -21.16
N ARG A 323 19.65 -14.68 -21.41
CA ARG A 323 20.95 -14.94 -22.08
C ARG A 323 21.01 -14.37 -23.50
N LYS A 324 19.98 -14.55 -24.32
CA LYS A 324 19.92 -14.01 -25.70
C LYS A 324 19.85 -12.48 -25.74
N LYS A 325 19.15 -11.83 -24.81
CA LYS A 325 19.12 -10.36 -24.69
C LYS A 325 20.49 -9.77 -24.35
N ASN A 326 21.28 -10.49 -23.55
CA ASN A 326 22.66 -10.12 -23.21
C ASN A 326 23.69 -10.43 -24.31
N GLN A 327 23.36 -11.26 -25.31
CA GLN A 327 24.19 -11.54 -26.49
C GLN A 327 23.91 -10.58 -27.68
N LYS A 328 22.93 -9.68 -27.54
CA LYS A 328 22.59 -8.64 -28.53
C LYS A 328 23.03 -7.22 -28.10
N LYS A 329 23.85 -7.14 -27.05
CA LYS A 329 24.67 -5.98 -26.67
C LYS A 329 26.13 -6.35 -26.91
#